data_AF-A0ABD6IIN6-F1
#
_entry.id   AF-A0ABD6IIN6-F1
#
_cell.length_a   1.000
_cell.length_b   1.000
_cell.length_c   1.000
_cell.angle_alpha   90.00
_cell.angle_beta   90.00
_cell.angle_gamma   90.00
#
_symmetry.space_group_name_H-M   'P 1'
#
loop_
_entity.id
_entity.type
_entity.pdbx_description
1 polymer ?
#
loop_
_entity_poly.entity_id
_entity_poly.type
_entity_poly.pdbx_seq_one_letter_code
_entity_poly.pdbx_strand_id
1 'polypeptide(L)' 'MSTRVGQALRQDEVVRVRGLAKTYPAVKGRRGAPGTPEVRATDALELTVRRGEIFGLLGPNGAGKSTL' A
#
# COMPACT_ATOMS: atom_id res chain seq x y z
N MET A 1 12.23 -18.93 -25.29
CA MET A 1 13.42 -18.62 -24.45
C MET A 1 13.15 -17.59 -23.35
N SER A 2 12.16 -16.70 -23.48
CA SER A 2 11.89 -15.58 -22.53
C SER A 2 11.30 -15.96 -21.16
N THR A 3 10.72 -17.15 -21.00
CA THR A 3 9.90 -17.48 -19.83
C THR A 3 10.72 -17.81 -18.57
N ARG A 4 11.94 -18.36 -18.72
CA ARG A 4 12.78 -18.77 -17.58
C ARG A 4 13.41 -17.59 -16.84
N VAL A 5 13.91 -16.58 -17.56
CA VAL A 5 14.46 -15.36 -16.93
C VAL A 5 13.37 -14.62 -16.17
N GLY A 6 12.19 -14.50 -16.76
CA GLY A 6 11.03 -13.90 -16.09
C GLY A 6 10.56 -14.68 -14.86
N GLN A 7 10.67 -16.01 -14.85
CA GLN A 7 10.36 -16.81 -13.65
C GLN A 7 11.42 -16.63 -12.56
N ALA A 8 12.71 -16.64 -12.91
CA ALA A 8 13.79 -16.46 -11.95
C ALA A 8 13.72 -15.09 -11.24
N LEU A 9 13.43 -14.02 -11.98
CA LEU A 9 13.25 -12.68 -11.40
C LEU A 9 12.04 -12.58 -10.46
N ARG A 10 10.97 -13.35 -10.73
CA ARG A 10 9.81 -13.45 -9.83
C ARG A 10 10.10 -14.25 -8.57
N GLN A 11 11.01 -15.22 -8.64
CA GLN A 11 11.36 -16.05 -7.47
C GLN A 11 12.16 -15.27 -6.42
N ASP A 12 12.71 -14.11 -6.81
CA ASP A 12 13.48 -13.22 -5.94
C ASP A 12 12.60 -12.15 -5.25
N GLU A 13 11.35 -11.97 -5.69
CA GLU A 13 10.37 -11.09 -5.05
C GLU A 13 9.90 -11.73 -3.73
N VAL A 14 10.16 -11.09 -2.59
CA VAL A 14 9.72 -11.57 -1.26
C VAL A 14 8.44 -10.90 -0.78
N VAL A 15 8.20 -9.66 -1.22
CA VAL A 15 6.92 -8.95 -1.04
C VAL A 15 6.50 -8.36 -2.37
N ARG A 16 5.24 -8.55 -2.73
CA ARG A 16 4.65 -7.97 -3.95
C ARG A 16 3.26 -7.45 -3.67
N VAL A 17 3.06 -6.17 -3.91
CA VAL A 17 1.79 -5.46 -3.81
C VAL A 17 1.40 -5.00 -5.21
N ARG A 18 0.16 -5.30 -5.61
CA ARG A 18 -0.40 -4.95 -6.92
C ARG A 18 -1.75 -4.27 -6.71
N GLY A 19 -1.90 -3.08 -7.27
CA GLY A 19 -3.15 -2.33 -7.27
C GLY A 19 -3.77 -2.12 -5.90
N LEU A 20 -2.96 -2.03 -4.82
CA LEU A 20 -3.52 -1.94 -3.48
C LEU A 20 -4.23 -0.61 -3.31
N ALA A 21 -5.54 -0.70 -3.14
CA ALA A 21 -6.41 0.42 -2.81
C ALA A 21 -7.06 0.16 -1.45
N LYS A 22 -7.03 1.18 -0.59
CA LYS A 22 -7.65 1.13 0.72
C LYS A 22 -8.38 2.44 0.98
N THR A 23 -9.67 2.30 1.26
CA THR A 23 -10.53 3.40 1.70
C THR A 23 -10.98 3.13 3.13
N TYR A 24 -10.85 4.13 3.99
CA TYR A 24 -11.47 4.16 5.31
C TYR A 24 -12.79 4.91 5.20
N PRO A 25 -13.91 4.31 5.63
CA PRO A 25 -15.24 4.90 5.45
C PRO A 25 -15.41 6.15 6.31
N ALA A 26 -16.31 7.02 5.89
CA ALA A 26 -16.76 8.13 6.72
C ALA A 26 -17.40 7.60 8.02
N VAL A 27 -17.08 8.22 9.16
CA VAL A 27 -17.67 7.87 10.45
C VAL A 27 -18.53 9.03 10.91
N LYS A 28 -19.79 8.75 11.25
CA LYS A 28 -20.69 9.77 11.80
C LYS A 28 -20.14 10.29 13.12
N GLY A 29 -20.17 11.61 13.26
CA GLY A 29 -19.86 12.26 14.52
C GLY A 29 -20.89 11.93 15.59
N ARG A 30 -20.46 11.89 16.84
CA ARG A 30 -21.37 11.88 18.00
C ARG A 30 -22.07 13.23 18.15
N ARG A 31 -23.14 13.30 18.94
CA ARG A 31 -23.90 14.54 19.18
C ARG A 31 -22.94 15.67 19.60
N GLY A 32 -22.92 16.76 18.83
CA GLY A 32 -22.05 17.92 19.07
C GLY A 32 -20.61 17.80 18.55
N ALA A 33 -20.24 16.74 17.83
CA ALA A 33 -18.93 16.59 17.20
C ALA A 33 -19.07 16.28 15.69
N PRO A 34 -18.20 16.83 14.83
CA PRO A 34 -18.17 16.48 13.42
C PRO A 34 -17.72 15.01 13.25
N GLY A 35 -18.22 14.38 12.19
CA GLY A 35 -17.73 13.08 11.75
C GLY A 35 -16.39 13.17 11.04
N THR A 36 -15.80 12.02 10.74
CA THR A 36 -14.65 11.95 9.84
C THR A 36 -15.12 11.69 8.41
N PRO A 37 -14.55 12.37 7.40
CA PRO A 37 -14.86 12.07 6.01
C PRO A 37 -14.29 10.69 5.64
N GLU A 38 -14.74 10.19 4.50
CA GLU A 38 -14.09 9.07 3.84
C GLU A 38 -12.65 9.45 3.44
N VAL A 39 -11.71 8.53 3.60
CA VAL A 39 -10.30 8.75 3.26
C VAL A 39 -9.81 7.60 2.38
N ARG A 40 -9.40 7.93 1.15
CA ARG A 40 -8.65 7.01 0.30
C ARG A 40 -7.19 7.05 0.69
N ALA A 41 -6.77 6.06 1.48
CA ALA A 41 -5.44 5.98 2.05
C ALA A 41 -4.40 5.43 1.08
N THR A 42 -4.80 4.54 0.17
CA THR A 42 -3.99 4.11 -0.98
C THR A 42 -4.84 4.02 -2.24
N ASP A 43 -4.23 4.31 -3.38
CA ASP A 43 -4.86 4.18 -4.70
C ASP A 43 -3.90 3.50 -5.67
N ALA A 44 -4.27 2.29 -6.11
CA ALA A 44 -3.50 1.50 -7.08
C ALA A 44 -2.01 1.37 -6.73
N LEU A 45 -1.69 1.16 -5.45
CA LEU A 45 -0.30 1.08 -5.01
C LEU A 45 0.38 -0.19 -5.53
N GLU A 46 1.56 0.01 -6.12
CA GLU A 46 2.45 -1.02 -6.64
C GLU A 46 3.74 -1.02 -5.82
N LEU A 47 4.08 -2.15 -5.18
CA LEU A 47 5.32 -2.31 -4.43
C LEU A 47 5.92 -3.68 -4.73
N THR A 48 7.23 -3.75 -4.86
CA THR A 48 7.97 -5.01 -4.89
C THR A 48 9.21 -4.86 -4.03
N VAL A 49 9.39 -5.78 -3.10
CA VAL A 49 10.61 -5.89 -2.28
C VAL A 49 11.25 -7.23 -2.62
N ARG A 50 12.53 -7.20 -2.99
CA ARG A 50 13.31 -8.39 -3.32
C ARG A 50 14.09 -8.90 -2.12
N ARG A 51 14.57 -10.13 -2.23
CA ARG A 51 15.37 -10.77 -1.20
C ARG A 51 16.62 -9.93 -0.89
N GLY A 52 16.84 -9.65 0.39
CA GLY A 52 18.00 -8.88 0.85
C GLY A 52 17.85 -7.36 0.75
N GLU A 53 16.74 -6.84 0.22
CA GLU A 53 16.44 -5.41 0.23
C GLU A 53 15.88 -4.98 1.59
N ILE A 54 16.35 -3.83 2.09
CA ILE A 54 15.71 -3.11 3.20
C ILE A 54 14.88 -1.98 2.59
N PHE A 55 13.57 -2.00 2.85
CA PHE A 55 12.64 -1.00 2.35
C PHE A 55 12.17 -0.06 3.47
N GLY A 56 12.22 1.24 3.22
CA GLY A 56 11.71 2.27 4.12
C GLY A 56 10.64 3.12 3.44
N LEU A 57 9.47 3.25 4.09
CA LEU A 57 8.36 4.07 3.59
C LEU A 57 8.32 5.42 4.31
N LEU A 58 8.66 6.49 3.60
CA LEU A 58 8.72 7.85 4.14
C LEU A 58 7.65 8.76 3.50
N GLY A 59 7.20 9.76 4.25
CA GLY A 59 6.18 10.70 3.80
C GLY A 59 5.48 11.41 4.96
N PRO A 60 4.76 12.51 4.70
CA PRO A 60 4.06 13.29 5.73
C PRO A 60 2.97 12.48 6.45
N ASN A 61 2.50 12.96 7.60
CA ASN A 61 1.39 12.34 8.33
C ASN A 61 0.14 12.27 7.44
N GLY A 62 -0.57 11.14 7.49
CA GLY A 62 -1.74 10.90 6.64
C GLY A 62 -1.45 10.39 5.23
N ALA A 63 -0.18 10.27 4.80
CA ALA A 63 0.18 9.79 3.45
C ALA A 63 -0.04 8.27 3.20
N GLY A 64 -0.77 7.57 4.08
CA GLY A 64 -1.06 6.13 3.91
C GLY A 64 0.05 5.18 4.36
N LYS A 65 1.10 5.67 5.05
CA LYS A 65 2.26 4.84 5.44
C LYS A 65 1.93 3.64 6.32
N SER A 66 1.06 3.83 7.32
CA SER A 66 0.61 2.74 8.21
C SER A 66 -0.52 1.91 7.60
N THR A 67 -0.97 2.27 6.40
CA THR A 67 -2.00 1.56 5.66
C THR A 67 -1.41 0.52 4.69
N LEU A 68 -0.18 0.76 4.22
CA LEU A 68 0.63 -0.24 3.51
C LEU A 68 1.15 -1.31 4.47
#